data_AF-A0A7J9VXI4-F1
#
_entry.id   AF-A0A7J9VXI4-F1
#
_cell.length_a   1.000
_cell.length_b   1.000
_cell.length_c   1.000
_cell.angle_alpha   90.00
_cell.angle_beta   90.00
_cell.angle_gamma   90.00
#
_symmetry.space_group_name_H-M   'P 1'
#
loop_
_entity.id
_entity.type
_entity.pdbx_description
1 polymer ?
#
loop_
_entity_poly.entity_id
_entity_poly.type
_entity_poly.pdbx_seq_one_letter_code
_entity_poly.pdbx_strand_id
1 'polypeptide(L)'
;MNGPEVPDFPGRPSEIPHTVPLVTLAERYSAHRWPLLRASAGVGSLSPAELAAHTLAALAFQAALADRAQAGRWVTARDALAAGADLAAVAAAMDLDVDAVAVGLREWADGQRAYGWMSDAEHKRVTALATRVVCDDEE
;
A
#
# COMPACT_ATOMS: atom_id res chain seq x y z
N MET A 1 26.42 6.29 -34.21
CA MET A 1 25.64 5.18 -33.63
C MET A 1 24.96 5.71 -32.39
N ASN A 2 23.66 5.96 -32.45
CA ASN A 2 22.88 6.27 -31.25
C ASN A 2 22.74 4.94 -30.48
N GLY A 3 23.18 4.91 -29.22
CA GLY A 3 23.04 3.72 -28.37
C GLY A 3 21.56 3.35 -28.20
N PRO A 4 21.26 2.10 -27.78
CA PRO A 4 19.88 1.70 -27.51
C PRO A 4 19.27 2.67 -26.49
N GLU A 5 18.21 3.36 -26.90
CA GLU A 5 17.45 4.28 -26.06
C GLU A 5 16.87 3.48 -24.90
N VAL A 6 17.35 3.77 -23.69
CA VAL A 6 16.84 3.13 -22.48
C VAL A 6 15.38 3.54 -22.35
N PRO A 7 14.43 2.61 -22.22
CA PRO A 7 13.03 2.97 -22.08
C PRO A 7 12.84 3.90 -20.88
N ASP A 8 12.05 4.96 -21.07
CA ASP A 8 11.72 5.90 -20.01
C ASP A 8 10.75 5.24 -19.01
N PHE A 9 11.32 4.61 -18.00
CA PHE A 9 10.59 3.99 -16.90
C PHE A 9 10.62 4.90 -15.68
N PRO A 10 9.57 4.90 -14.83
CA PRO A 10 9.61 5.66 -13.59
C PRO A 10 10.78 5.17 -12.73
N GLY A 11 11.70 6.07 -12.42
CA GLY A 11 12.82 5.84 -11.52
C GLY A 11 12.48 6.16 -10.07
N ARG A 12 11.33 6.82 -9.82
CA ARG A 12 10.88 7.23 -8.49
C ARG A 12 9.40 6.93 -8.27
N PRO A 13 8.98 6.61 -7.04
CA PRO A 13 7.56 6.38 -6.73
C PRO A 13 6.67 7.60 -7.04
N SER A 14 7.19 8.82 -6.86
CA SER A 14 6.48 10.08 -7.13
C SER A 14 6.14 10.32 -8.60
N GLU A 15 6.77 9.58 -9.51
CA GLU A 15 6.48 9.65 -10.95
C GLU A 15 5.28 8.76 -11.33
N ILE A 16 4.77 7.96 -10.40
CA ILE A 16 3.64 7.05 -10.60
C ILE A 16 2.36 7.73 -10.08
N PRO A 17 1.38 8.08 -10.95
CA PRO A 17 0.17 8.76 -10.52
C PRO A 17 -0.60 7.98 -9.44
N HIS A 18 -1.05 8.65 -8.37
CA HIS A 18 -1.80 8.00 -7.28
C HIS A 18 -3.08 7.30 -7.73
N THR A 19 -3.66 7.73 -8.86
CA THR A 19 -4.85 7.15 -9.50
C THR A 19 -4.63 5.78 -10.15
N VAL A 20 -3.37 5.34 -10.31
CA VAL A 20 -3.07 4.00 -10.86
C VAL A 20 -3.57 2.93 -9.88
N PRO A 21 -4.43 1.99 -10.31
CA PRO A 21 -4.94 0.91 -9.46
C PRO A 21 -3.86 -0.03 -8.93
N LEU A 22 -4.05 -0.60 -7.74
CA LEU A 22 -3.12 -1.57 -7.12
C LEU A 22 -2.78 -2.75 -8.04
N VAL A 23 -3.77 -3.32 -8.73
CA VAL A 23 -3.55 -4.44 -9.67
C VAL A 23 -2.59 -4.05 -10.80
N THR A 24 -2.76 -2.86 -11.37
CA THR A 24 -1.90 -2.36 -12.44
C THR A 24 -0.46 -2.15 -11.95
N LEU A 25 -0.27 -1.69 -10.71
CA LEU A 25 1.08 -1.56 -10.14
C LEU A 25 1.75 -2.92 -9.94
N ALA A 26 0.99 -3.93 -9.50
CA ALA A 26 1.49 -5.30 -9.33
C ALA A 26 1.90 -5.92 -10.67
N GLU A 27 1.09 -5.70 -11.72
CA GLU A 27 1.41 -6.10 -13.09
C GLU A 27 2.68 -5.41 -13.60
N ARG A 28 2.80 -4.08 -13.39
CA ARG A 28 3.98 -3.31 -13.81
C ARG A 28 5.23 -3.71 -13.06
N TYR A 29 5.15 -3.88 -11.74
CA TYR A 29 6.23 -4.46 -10.93
C TYR A 29 6.68 -5.81 -11.49
N SER A 30 5.73 -6.72 -11.77
CA SER A 30 6.02 -8.04 -12.33
C SER A 30 6.67 -7.97 -13.71
N ALA A 31 6.22 -7.04 -14.56
CA ALA A 31 6.79 -6.82 -15.90
C ALA A 31 8.26 -6.37 -15.85
N HIS A 32 8.69 -5.65 -14.80
CA HIS A 32 10.10 -5.30 -14.60
C HIS A 32 10.89 -6.36 -13.83
N ARG A 33 10.25 -7.09 -12.91
CA ARG A 33 10.92 -8.14 -12.14
C ARG A 33 11.19 -9.40 -12.95
N TRP A 34 10.33 -9.74 -13.89
CA TRP A 34 10.46 -10.96 -14.70
C TRP A 34 11.73 -10.99 -15.58
N PRO A 35 12.09 -9.94 -16.34
CA PRO A 35 13.35 -9.89 -17.06
C PRO A 35 14.58 -10.03 -16.15
N LEU A 36 14.57 -9.41 -14.96
CA LEU A 36 15.65 -9.50 -13.99
C LEU A 36 15.82 -10.93 -13.47
N LEU A 37 14.72 -11.61 -13.14
CA LEU A 37 14.73 -13.02 -12.71
C LEU A 37 15.29 -13.92 -13.82
N ARG A 38 14.81 -13.75 -15.05
CA ARG A 38 15.30 -14.50 -16.22
C ARG A 38 16.79 -14.30 -16.44
N ALA A 39 17.28 -13.04 -16.42
CA ALA A 39 18.70 -12.74 -16.55
C ALA A 39 19.53 -13.38 -15.43
N SER A 40 19.05 -13.34 -14.18
CA SER A 40 19.75 -13.98 -13.03
C SER A 40 19.82 -15.51 -13.13
N ALA A 41 18.85 -16.12 -13.81
CA ALA A 41 18.83 -17.55 -14.11
C ALA A 41 19.61 -17.93 -15.38
N GLY A 42 20.31 -16.99 -16.02
CA GLY A 42 21.02 -17.20 -17.28
C GLY A 42 20.10 -17.36 -18.51
N VAL A 43 18.82 -17.02 -18.39
CA VAL A 43 17.84 -17.12 -19.47
C VAL A 43 17.66 -15.75 -20.12
N GLY A 44 18.26 -15.56 -21.30
CA GLY A 44 18.28 -14.26 -21.99
C GLY A 44 19.33 -13.32 -21.41
N SER A 45 19.62 -12.24 -22.15
CA SER A 45 20.63 -11.25 -21.77
C SER A 45 20.01 -9.86 -21.71
N LEU A 46 20.25 -9.16 -20.61
CA LEU A 46 20.03 -7.72 -20.51
C LEU A 46 21.40 -7.03 -20.57
N SER A 47 21.48 -5.94 -21.31
CA SER A 47 22.61 -5.03 -21.20
C SER A 47 22.68 -4.43 -19.79
N PRO A 48 23.84 -3.91 -19.35
CA PRO A 48 23.94 -3.22 -18.06
C PRO A 48 22.95 -2.06 -17.92
N ALA A 49 22.68 -1.34 -19.00
CA ALA A 49 21.72 -0.23 -19.01
C ALA A 49 20.27 -0.71 -18.82
N GLU A 50 19.86 -1.78 -19.51
CA GLU A 50 18.52 -2.37 -19.33
C GLU A 50 18.35 -2.96 -17.93
N LEU A 51 19.40 -3.60 -17.38
CA LEU A 51 19.38 -4.15 -16.03
C LEU A 51 19.19 -3.04 -14.99
N ALA A 52 19.89 -1.92 -15.14
CA ALA A 52 19.72 -0.75 -14.28
C ALA A 52 18.29 -0.18 -14.38
N ALA A 53 17.79 0.02 -15.61
CA ALA A 53 16.45 0.57 -15.84
C ALA A 53 15.33 -0.30 -15.25
N HIS A 54 15.37 -1.61 -15.48
CA HIS A 54 14.40 -2.54 -14.90
C HIS A 54 14.48 -2.58 -13.36
N THR A 55 15.69 -2.50 -12.79
CA THR A 55 15.87 -2.51 -11.34
C THR A 55 15.27 -1.27 -10.68
N LEU A 56 15.58 -0.08 -11.21
CA LEU A 56 15.04 1.19 -10.71
C LEU A 56 13.51 1.23 -10.83
N ALA A 57 12.97 0.81 -11.99
CA ALA A 57 11.53 0.73 -12.19
C ALA A 57 10.85 -0.23 -11.21
N ALA A 58 11.42 -1.43 -11.01
CA ALA A 58 10.88 -2.40 -10.06
C ALA A 58 10.86 -1.84 -8.63
N LEU A 59 11.92 -1.13 -8.21
CA LEU A 59 11.97 -0.48 -6.89
C LEU A 59 10.92 0.64 -6.77
N ALA A 60 10.76 1.47 -7.79
CA ALA A 60 9.77 2.54 -7.81
C ALA A 60 8.34 1.98 -7.70
N PHE A 61 8.00 0.95 -8.49
CA PHE A 61 6.69 0.29 -8.41
C PHE A 61 6.47 -0.45 -7.09
N GLN A 62 7.50 -1.11 -6.55
CA GLN A 62 7.41 -1.81 -5.26
C GLN A 62 7.14 -0.85 -4.10
N ALA A 63 7.85 0.28 -4.06
CA ALA A 63 7.59 1.32 -3.06
C ALA A 63 6.17 1.89 -3.20
N ALA A 64 5.74 2.19 -4.43
CA ALA A 64 4.40 2.70 -4.68
C ALA A 64 3.27 1.69 -4.37
N LEU A 65 3.56 0.38 -4.48
CA LEU A 65 2.68 -0.70 -4.00
C LEU A 65 2.60 -0.72 -2.48
N ALA A 66 3.75 -0.69 -1.81
CA ALA A 66 3.83 -0.70 -0.35
C ALA A 66 3.07 0.49 0.25
N ASP A 67 3.28 1.69 -0.28
CA ASP A 67 2.59 2.90 0.18
C ASP A 67 1.07 2.80 0.02
N ARG A 68 0.59 2.30 -1.13
CA ARG A 68 -0.85 2.16 -1.39
C ARG A 68 -1.47 1.04 -0.56
N ALA A 69 -0.78 -0.09 -0.38
CA ALA A 69 -1.24 -1.17 0.48
C ALA A 69 -1.31 -0.70 1.94
N GLN A 70 -0.31 0.05 2.39
CA GLN A 70 -0.26 0.65 3.71
C GLN A 70 -1.39 1.65 3.94
N ALA A 71 -1.72 2.48 2.95
CA ALA A 71 -2.87 3.37 3.02
C ALA A 71 -4.20 2.60 3.02
N GLY A 72 -4.31 1.57 2.18
CA GLY A 72 -5.51 0.74 2.05
C GLY A 72 -5.83 -0.09 3.29
N ARG A 73 -4.83 -0.50 4.08
CA ARG A 73 -5.04 -1.33 5.28
C ARG A 73 -6.02 -0.69 6.27
N TRP A 74 -5.96 0.63 6.43
CA TRP A 74 -6.80 1.35 7.38
C TRP A 74 -8.24 1.52 6.88
N VAL A 75 -8.41 1.59 5.55
CA VAL A 75 -9.73 1.50 4.92
C VAL A 75 -10.36 0.13 5.22
N THR A 76 -9.61 -0.95 5.03
CA THR A 76 -10.08 -2.31 5.33
C THR A 76 -10.38 -2.50 6.82
N ALA A 77 -9.52 -2.00 7.71
CA ALA A 77 -9.75 -2.04 9.16
C ALA A 77 -11.03 -1.28 9.55
N ARG A 78 -11.25 -0.07 9.01
CA ARG A 78 -12.50 0.69 9.19
C ARG A 78 -13.70 -0.13 8.73
N ASP A 79 -13.64 -0.72 7.53
CA ASP A 79 -14.76 -1.45 6.94
C ASP A 79 -15.10 -2.71 7.74
N ALA A 80 -14.08 -3.42 8.24
CA ALA A 80 -14.27 -4.57 9.14
C ALA A 80 -14.97 -4.16 10.44
N LEU A 81 -14.50 -3.10 11.11
CA LEU A 81 -15.13 -2.57 12.33
C LEU A 81 -16.56 -2.07 12.08
N ALA A 82 -16.80 -1.42 10.93
CA ALA A 82 -18.12 -0.96 10.53
C ALA A 82 -19.07 -2.14 10.23
N ALA A 83 -18.53 -3.26 9.76
CA ALA A 83 -19.27 -4.52 9.55
C ALA A 83 -19.48 -5.35 10.83
N GLY A 84 -18.99 -4.87 11.98
CA GLY A 84 -19.21 -5.50 13.29
C GLY A 84 -18.08 -6.39 13.80
N ALA A 85 -16.93 -6.45 13.12
CA ALA A 85 -15.75 -7.04 13.73
C ALA A 85 -15.34 -6.22 14.97
N ASP A 86 -14.86 -6.89 16.01
CA ASP A 86 -14.25 -6.20 17.15
C ASP A 86 -12.80 -5.80 16.86
N LEU A 87 -12.27 -4.92 17.71
CA LEU A 87 -10.92 -4.36 17.54
C LEU A 87 -9.82 -5.41 17.75
N ALA A 88 -10.06 -6.44 18.56
CA ALA A 88 -9.11 -7.53 18.81
C ALA A 88 -8.96 -8.46 17.60
N ALA A 89 -10.06 -8.79 16.92
CA ALA A 89 -10.07 -9.57 15.69
C ALA A 89 -9.35 -8.82 14.56
N VAL A 90 -9.58 -7.50 14.43
CA VAL A 90 -8.87 -6.67 13.45
C VAL A 90 -7.37 -6.60 13.78
N ALA A 91 -7.00 -6.41 15.05
CA ALA A 91 -5.61 -6.38 15.48
C ALA A 91 -4.90 -7.71 15.21
N ALA A 92 -5.52 -8.84 15.53
CA ALA A 92 -4.99 -10.17 15.23
C ALA A 92 -4.80 -10.39 13.73
N ALA A 93 -5.75 -9.98 12.89
CA ALA A 93 -5.64 -10.11 11.44
C ALA A 93 -4.51 -9.25 10.84
N MET A 94 -4.15 -8.15 11.50
CA MET A 94 -3.07 -7.25 11.09
C MET A 94 -1.72 -7.60 11.72
N ASP A 95 -1.67 -8.58 12.62
CA ASP A 95 -0.49 -8.88 13.47
C ASP A 95 -0.01 -7.64 14.24
N LEU A 96 -0.95 -6.93 14.87
CA LEU A 96 -0.71 -5.73 15.65
C LEU A 96 -1.38 -5.83 17.03
N ASP A 97 -0.94 -4.99 17.96
CA ASP A 97 -1.65 -4.76 19.21
C ASP A 97 -2.93 -3.94 18.98
N VAL A 98 -3.95 -4.17 19.82
CA VAL A 98 -5.23 -3.45 19.79
C VAL A 98 -5.03 -1.92 19.85
N ASP A 99 -4.14 -1.47 20.74
CA ASP A 99 -3.81 -0.04 20.88
C ASP A 99 -3.14 0.52 19.61
N ALA A 100 -2.29 -0.27 18.94
CA ALA A 100 -1.64 0.14 17.70
C ALA A 100 -2.65 0.31 16.56
N VAL A 101 -3.67 -0.56 16.49
CA VAL A 101 -4.79 -0.40 15.55
C VAL A 101 -5.60 0.86 15.87
N ALA A 102 -5.92 1.09 17.14
CA ALA A 102 -6.69 2.27 17.56
C ALA A 102 -5.95 3.58 17.27
N VAL A 103 -4.64 3.64 17.55
CA VAL A 103 -3.79 4.81 17.23
C VAL A 103 -3.72 5.01 15.72
N GLY A 104 -3.38 3.95 14.98
CA GLY A 104 -3.20 4.06 13.54
C GLY A 104 -4.46 4.41 12.77
N LEU A 105 -5.64 3.92 13.19
CA LEU A 105 -6.93 4.34 12.63
C LEU A 105 -7.23 5.83 12.87
N ARG A 106 -6.91 6.34 14.06
CA ARG A 106 -7.09 7.76 14.40
C ARG A 106 -6.18 8.65 13.57
N GLU A 107 -4.88 8.33 13.54
CA GLU A 107 -3.89 9.08 12.76
C GLU A 107 -4.23 9.07 11.26
N TRP A 108 -4.66 7.91 10.74
CA TRP A 108 -5.12 7.80 9.37
C TRP A 108 -6.35 8.69 9.12
N ALA A 109 -7.39 8.62 9.97
CA ALA A 109 -8.59 9.43 9.84
C ALA A 109 -8.28 10.94 9.92
N ASP A 110 -7.42 11.35 10.85
CA ASP A 110 -6.95 12.73 10.98
C ASP A 110 -6.27 13.21 9.68
N GLY A 111 -5.39 12.37 9.10
CA GLY A 111 -4.78 12.64 7.81
C GLY A 111 -5.81 12.80 6.69
N GLN A 112 -6.75 11.86 6.55
CA GLN A 112 -7.80 11.94 5.52
C GLN A 112 -8.65 13.21 5.66
N ARG A 113 -8.97 13.61 6.89
CA ARG A 113 -9.71 14.85 7.17
C ARG A 113 -8.89 16.09 6.80
N ALA A 114 -7.61 16.14 7.18
CA ALA A 114 -6.72 17.25 6.88
C ALA A 114 -6.54 17.46 5.37
N TYR A 115 -6.52 16.39 4.58
CA TYR A 115 -6.47 16.45 3.11
C TYR A 115 -7.83 16.71 2.44
N GLY A 116 -8.92 16.80 3.20
CA GLY A 116 -10.28 17.01 2.66
C GLY A 116 -10.87 15.77 1.98
N TRP A 117 -10.30 14.59 2.21
CA TRP A 117 -10.77 13.31 1.65
C TRP A 117 -11.82 12.63 2.54
N MET A 118 -11.96 13.08 3.79
CA MET A 118 -12.93 12.57 4.75
C MET A 118 -13.73 13.71 5.37
N SER A 119 -15.05 13.57 5.41
CA SER A 119 -15.94 14.56 6.07
C SER A 119 -15.80 14.50 7.60
N ASP A 120 -16.11 15.61 8.28
CA ASP A 120 -16.14 15.66 9.75
C ASP A 120 -17.06 14.60 10.37
N ALA A 121 -18.19 14.30 9.74
CA ALA A 121 -19.13 13.29 10.20
C ALA A 121 -18.61 11.86 10.02
N GLU A 122 -17.84 11.59 8.96
CA GLU A 122 -17.16 10.31 8.76
C GLU A 122 -15.98 10.16 9.72
N HIS A 123 -15.16 11.20 9.89
CA HIS A 123 -14.05 11.23 10.84
C HIS A 123 -14.48 10.87 12.27
N LYS A 124 -15.57 11.48 12.75
CA LYS A 124 -16.15 11.14 14.06
C LYS A 124 -16.59 9.67 14.15
N ARG A 125 -17.18 9.12 13.09
CA ARG A 125 -17.59 7.71 13.04
C ARG A 125 -16.38 6.78 13.12
N VAL A 126 -15.33 7.03 12.32
CA VAL A 126 -14.10 6.22 12.35
C VAL A 126 -13.42 6.29 13.71
N THR A 127 -13.33 7.48 14.31
CA THR A 127 -12.73 7.67 15.64
C THR A 127 -13.51 6.91 16.72
N ALA A 128 -14.85 6.88 16.63
CA ALA A 128 -15.68 6.11 17.55
C ALA A 128 -15.47 4.60 17.42
N LEU A 129 -15.26 4.08 16.19
CA LEU A 129 -14.93 2.66 15.96
C LEU A 129 -13.62 2.27 16.64
N ALA A 130 -12.62 3.15 16.61
CA ALA A 130 -11.32 2.94 17.26
C ALA A 130 -11.38 2.97 18.80
N THR A 131 -12.51 3.35 19.39
CA THR A 131 -12.69 3.52 20.85
C THR A 131 -13.73 2.57 21.45
N ARG A 132 -14.36 1.70 20.64
CA ARG A 132 -15.31 0.71 21.17
C ARG A 132 -14.56 -0.32 22.01
N VAL A 133 -14.50 -0.05 23.31
CA VAL A 133 -14.04 -0.96 24.35
C VAL A 133 -14.93 -2.21 24.31
N VAL A 134 -14.29 -3.37 24.43
CA VAL A 134 -14.91 -4.67 24.70
C VAL A 134 -15.62 -4.55 26.05
N CYS A 135 -16.88 -4.15 26.03
CA CYS A 135 -17.84 -4.41 27.08
C CYS A 135 -18.82 -5.41 26.45
N ASP A 136 -18.99 -6.57 27.08
CA ASP A 136 -19.73 -7.80 26.68
C ASP A 136 -18.67 -8.93 26.50
N ASP A 137 -18.45 -9.88 27.42
CA ASP A 137 -19.41 -10.66 28.22
C ASP A 137 -18.87 -11.05 29.61
N GLU A 138 -19.60 -10.66 30.67
CA GLU A 138 -19.76 -11.46 31.90
C GLU A 138 -21.23 -11.89 31.96
N GLU A 139 -21.56 -13.10 31.50
CA GLU A 139 -22.71 -13.90 31.97
C GLU A 139 -22.36 -15.38 32.04
#